data_AF-A0A960SKA1-F1
#
_entry.id   AF-A0A960SKA1-F1
#
_cell.length_a   1.000
_cell.length_b   1.000
_cell.length_c   1.000
_cell.angle_alpha   90.00
_cell.angle_beta   90.00
_cell.angle_gamma   90.00
#
_symmetry.space_group_name_H-M   'P 1'
#
loop_
_entity.id
_entity.type
_entity.pdbx_description
1 polymer ?
#
loop_
_entity_poly.entity_id
_entity_poly.type
_entity_poly.pdbx_seq_one_letter_code
_entity_poly.pdbx_strand_id
1 'polypeptide(L)'
;MRTFPPFLRTCLVALLVVAGVRSMQAQWITQFVALKGGWNAVYLHVDASYDTVEHLVGEDAASPILEIWQWSPAPTTQQFVQSPQEPVDGGSQWLSWIRNDPNSSTLERLRGNTACLVRVEAATTAYGWQVKGRPVLYAHEWTTTGLNFVGFPTDPLTPPVFERFLEAVPAFLEKAEIYRYLGGELGAGNPARVYGLRTTPVTRGQAFWIRAGNLYNRYYGPFEIYQANETGVDFGDHLNTSAFRLRNLTPDPLTVTVTLQPSEPPPSGQPGISGTPSLLVRGALNTTDLTYGYRELAGGGTHEWELAATGEEGSEVEVVLGLNRPAMGGSPGDLFAGVLQFTDSLGHARVDLAVTAHPASAAGLWIGSAVVKQVGQYLKIYQRDSSNDPVMNDDGSYVVQSVNTELEGVPSPFPLRLIVHNPSVGQAVLMQRVYVGLDEFGNPVVSNSESVLDPDALADARRISAVHLPWSVDNPGWALDGLLDGSAPRVTTVILDYADQASNPFLHTYHPDHDNLDAGFDQELARGSESYTVERQITLTPGAPPDDFNSLTSAGHSVIGDYAETIRVIGLQRSAGPDTRTFEVRGTYVLRRISDLDTLTTP
;
A
#
# COMPACT_ATOMS: atom_id res chain seq x y z
N MET A 1 -34.12 -10.18 62.11
CA MET A 1 -34.11 -11.64 62.37
C MET A 1 -34.29 -12.34 61.03
N ARG A 2 -33.48 -13.39 60.78
CA ARG A 2 -33.47 -14.32 59.62
C ARG A 2 -32.46 -14.03 58.50
N THR A 3 -31.35 -14.73 58.68
CA THR A 3 -30.26 -15.18 57.80
C THR A 3 -30.72 -16.09 56.66
N PHE A 4 -29.99 -16.07 55.53
CA PHE A 4 -29.78 -17.16 54.55
C PHE A 4 -28.37 -16.98 53.90
N PRO A 5 -27.75 -18.04 53.32
CA PRO A 5 -26.36 -18.43 53.55
C PRO A 5 -25.46 -18.27 52.29
N PRO A 6 -24.15 -18.60 52.37
CA PRO A 6 -23.18 -18.36 51.31
C PRO A 6 -23.08 -19.53 50.34
N PHE A 7 -22.99 -19.27 49.03
CA PHE A 7 -22.58 -20.27 48.05
C PHE A 7 -21.59 -19.71 47.03
N LEU A 8 -20.42 -20.37 47.04
CA LEU A 8 -19.60 -20.75 45.90
C LEU A 8 -18.89 -19.66 45.07
N ARG A 9 -17.67 -19.36 45.51
CA ARG A 9 -16.54 -19.01 44.63
C ARG A 9 -16.13 -20.25 43.83
N THR A 10 -16.31 -20.27 42.51
CA THR A 10 -15.37 -20.96 41.59
C THR A 10 -15.57 -20.57 40.11
N CYS A 11 -14.44 -20.25 39.47
CA CYS A 11 -14.15 -20.32 38.03
C CYS A 11 -14.83 -19.32 37.07
N LEU A 12 -14.29 -18.09 37.06
CA LEU A 12 -14.19 -17.30 35.83
C LEU A 12 -12.75 -17.42 35.29
N VAL A 13 -12.60 -17.26 33.98
CA VAL A 13 -11.35 -17.16 33.20
C VAL A 13 -10.81 -18.50 32.66
N ALA A 14 -11.50 -19.04 31.66
CA ALA A 14 -10.80 -19.61 30.51
C ALA A 14 -10.71 -18.50 29.45
N LEU A 15 -9.68 -17.66 29.57
CA LEU A 15 -9.34 -16.70 28.52
C LEU A 15 -8.78 -17.51 27.34
N LEU A 16 -9.50 -17.50 26.22
CA LEU A 16 -8.99 -17.89 24.91
C LEU A 16 -7.71 -17.08 24.65
N VAL A 17 -6.54 -17.68 24.84
CA VAL A 17 -5.31 -17.21 24.19
C VAL A 17 -5.34 -17.79 22.78
N VAL A 18 -6.14 -17.18 21.91
CA VAL A 18 -5.83 -17.20 20.48
C VAL A 18 -4.69 -16.20 20.32
N ALA A 19 -3.47 -16.66 20.60
CA ALA A 19 -2.30 -16.03 20.03
C ALA A 19 -2.40 -16.29 18.53
N GLY A 20 -3.12 -15.41 17.83
CA GLY A 20 -3.03 -15.33 16.39
C GLY A 20 -1.55 -15.12 16.09
N VAL A 21 -0.92 -16.14 15.52
CA VAL A 21 0.35 -15.97 14.84
C VAL A 21 0.07 -14.90 13.81
N ARG A 22 0.50 -13.66 14.07
CA ARG A 22 0.48 -12.62 13.04
C ARG A 22 1.46 -13.13 12.00
N SER A 23 0.93 -13.77 10.96
CA SER A 23 1.68 -14.10 9.77
C SER A 23 2.19 -12.78 9.20
N MET A 24 3.42 -12.43 9.55
CA MET A 24 4.05 -11.23 9.01
C MET A 24 4.20 -11.47 7.52
N GLN A 25 3.60 -10.59 6.73
CA GLN A 25 3.70 -10.64 5.28
C GLN A 25 5.13 -10.35 4.85
N ALA A 26 5.61 -11.14 3.89
CA ALA A 26 7.03 -11.21 3.62
C ALA A 26 7.38 -11.72 2.23
N GLN A 27 8.63 -11.43 1.88
CA GLN A 27 9.32 -11.55 0.62
C GLN A 27 10.54 -12.42 0.92
N TRP A 28 10.82 -13.34 0.01
CA TRP A 28 11.66 -14.49 0.29
C TRP A 28 12.78 -14.56 -0.73
N ILE A 29 13.99 -14.75 -0.22
CA ILE A 29 15.14 -15.16 -1.00
C ILE A 29 15.86 -16.28 -0.25
N THR A 30 16.59 -17.10 -0.99
CA THR A 30 17.47 -18.11 -0.42
C THR A 30 18.92 -17.65 -0.51
N GLN A 31 19.52 -17.42 0.65
CA GLN A 31 20.95 -17.21 0.76
C GLN A 31 21.68 -18.56 0.69
N PHE A 32 22.66 -18.66 -0.18
CA PHE A 32 23.57 -19.81 -0.24
C PHE A 32 24.88 -19.51 0.50
N VAL A 33 25.35 -20.45 1.32
CA VAL A 33 26.62 -20.36 2.04
C VAL A 33 27.39 -21.66 1.91
N ALA A 34 28.62 -21.59 1.38
CA ALA A 34 29.50 -22.74 1.29
C ALA A 34 30.25 -22.96 2.62
N LEU A 35 30.00 -24.10 3.25
CA LEU A 35 30.59 -24.54 4.52
C LEU A 35 31.55 -25.72 4.32
N LYS A 36 32.53 -25.83 5.22
CA LYS A 36 33.48 -26.94 5.31
C LYS A 36 33.40 -27.60 6.69
N GLY A 37 33.89 -28.82 6.85
CA GLY A 37 33.95 -29.47 8.16
C GLY A 37 34.71 -28.64 9.19
N GLY A 38 34.25 -28.65 10.45
CA GLY A 38 34.74 -27.78 11.53
C GLY A 38 34.03 -26.43 11.58
N TRP A 39 34.70 -25.40 12.10
CA TRP A 39 34.12 -24.07 12.34
C TRP A 39 34.25 -23.13 11.15
N ASN A 40 33.12 -22.54 10.79
CA ASN A 40 32.96 -21.55 9.72
C ASN A 40 32.37 -20.26 10.29
N ALA A 41 32.64 -19.13 9.63
CA ALA A 41 32.00 -17.86 9.95
C ALA A 41 31.05 -17.46 8.82
N VAL A 42 29.79 -17.23 9.19
CA VAL A 42 28.69 -16.94 8.27
C VAL A 42 28.10 -15.58 8.60
N TYR A 43 27.71 -14.82 7.59
CA TYR A 43 26.92 -13.61 7.77
C TYR A 43 25.54 -13.81 7.15
N LEU A 44 24.48 -13.54 7.90
CA LEU A 44 23.11 -13.71 7.41
C LEU A 44 22.62 -12.41 6.77
N HIS A 45 22.45 -12.41 5.44
CA HIS A 45 21.80 -11.33 4.69
C HIS A 45 20.28 -11.50 4.62
N VAL A 46 19.78 -12.62 5.15
CA VAL A 46 18.36 -12.93 5.24
C VAL A 46 17.97 -13.15 6.69
N ASP A 47 16.78 -12.70 7.05
CA ASP A 47 16.14 -13.00 8.31
C ASP A 47 15.30 -14.28 8.18
N ALA A 48 15.75 -15.34 8.85
CA ALA A 48 15.09 -16.64 8.86
C ALA A 48 14.31 -16.86 10.18
N SER A 49 13.93 -15.79 10.89
CA SER A 49 13.23 -15.89 12.17
C SER A 49 11.76 -16.27 12.04
N TYR A 50 11.27 -16.57 10.84
CA TYR A 50 9.91 -17.08 10.64
C TYR A 50 9.71 -18.46 11.25
N ASP A 51 10.79 -19.21 11.45
CA ASP A 51 10.80 -20.53 12.09
C ASP A 51 11.94 -20.67 13.11
N THR A 52 11.96 -21.79 13.83
CA THR A 52 13.00 -22.12 14.80
C THR A 52 14.23 -22.73 14.14
N VAL A 53 15.41 -22.54 14.73
CA VAL A 53 16.64 -23.19 14.25
C VAL A 53 16.50 -24.71 14.24
N GLU A 54 15.77 -25.27 15.22
CA GLU A 54 15.51 -26.70 15.29
C GLU A 54 14.77 -27.21 14.05
N HIS A 55 13.68 -26.56 13.65
CA HIS A 55 12.93 -26.97 12.46
C HIS A 55 13.70 -26.70 11.15
N LEU A 56 14.46 -25.59 11.08
CA LEU A 56 15.21 -25.22 9.87
C LEU A 56 16.49 -26.05 9.65
N VAL A 57 17.11 -26.54 10.72
CA VAL A 57 18.44 -27.17 10.69
C VAL A 57 18.49 -28.48 11.47
N GLY A 58 17.90 -28.52 12.66
CA GLY A 58 17.90 -29.68 13.56
C GLY A 58 17.15 -30.89 13.03
N GLU A 59 15.97 -30.67 12.45
CA GLU A 59 15.11 -31.72 11.89
C GLU A 59 15.57 -32.19 10.50
N ASP A 60 16.40 -31.41 9.81
CA ASP A 60 17.01 -31.82 8.54
C ASP A 60 18.13 -32.85 8.78
N ALA A 61 17.82 -34.13 8.61
CA ALA A 61 18.76 -35.23 8.74
C ALA A 61 19.90 -35.19 7.71
N ALA A 62 19.79 -34.42 6.63
CA ALA A 62 20.85 -34.23 5.65
C ALA A 62 21.82 -33.09 6.04
N SER A 63 21.50 -32.30 7.07
CA SER A 63 22.34 -31.19 7.52
C SER A 63 23.46 -31.67 8.45
N PRO A 64 24.75 -31.51 8.07
CA PRO A 64 25.89 -31.86 8.92
C PRO A 64 26.22 -30.76 9.94
N ILE A 65 25.36 -29.75 10.12
CA ILE A 65 25.59 -28.65 11.06
C ILE A 65 25.33 -29.15 12.48
N LEU A 66 26.32 -29.05 13.35
CA LEU A 66 26.25 -29.49 14.75
C LEU A 66 25.90 -28.35 15.70
N GLU A 67 26.44 -27.15 15.45
CA GLU A 67 26.25 -25.99 16.33
C GLU A 67 26.17 -24.70 15.51
N ILE A 68 25.34 -23.76 15.96
CA ILE A 68 25.24 -22.40 15.42
C ILE A 68 25.30 -21.41 16.57
N TRP A 69 26.29 -20.53 16.55
CA TRP A 69 26.51 -19.53 17.58
C TRP A 69 26.35 -18.15 16.94
N GLN A 70 25.28 -17.45 17.26
CA GLN A 70 24.95 -16.13 16.72
C GLN A 70 25.58 -15.04 17.59
N TRP A 71 26.29 -14.11 16.96
CA TRP A 71 26.93 -12.98 17.61
C TRP A 71 25.88 -11.98 18.12
N SER A 72 25.88 -11.73 19.43
CA SER A 72 25.01 -10.76 20.09
C SER A 72 25.87 -9.91 21.04
N PRO A 73 26.59 -8.92 20.50
CA PRO A 73 27.39 -8.04 21.34
C PRO A 73 26.43 -7.25 22.24
N ALA A 74 26.61 -7.32 23.55
CA ALA A 74 25.85 -6.48 24.47
C ALA A 74 26.03 -4.99 24.06
N PRO A 75 24.96 -4.18 24.06
CA PRO A 75 25.08 -2.75 23.78
C PRO A 75 26.09 -2.16 24.76
N THR A 76 27.12 -1.51 24.23
CA THR A 76 28.21 -0.92 24.99
C THR A 76 27.76 0.34 25.72
N THR A 77 26.92 0.16 26.74
CA THR A 77 26.88 1.04 27.91
C THR A 77 26.70 0.19 29.16
N GLN A 78 27.81 -0.19 29.80
CA GLN A 78 27.76 -0.45 31.24
C GLN A 78 27.32 0.85 31.91
N GLN A 79 26.02 1.02 32.11
CA GLN A 79 25.48 1.99 33.03
C GLN A 79 25.82 1.50 34.44
N PHE A 80 26.70 2.22 35.13
CA PHE A 80 26.85 2.07 36.57
C PHE A 80 25.53 2.48 37.22
N VAL A 81 24.80 1.52 37.81
CA VAL A 81 23.59 1.84 38.57
C VAL A 81 23.66 1.23 39.98
N GLN A 82 24.83 1.26 40.65
CA GLN A 82 24.92 1.49 42.12
C GLN A 82 26.33 1.46 42.76
N SER A 83 27.38 0.79 42.22
CA SER A 83 28.74 0.83 42.81
C SER A 83 29.86 0.32 41.87
N PRO A 84 31.07 0.93 41.86
CA PRO A 84 32.24 0.47 41.09
C PRO A 84 32.93 -0.83 41.58
N GLN A 85 32.49 -1.43 42.69
CA GLN A 85 33.14 -2.62 43.27
C GLN A 85 32.47 -3.95 42.93
N GLU A 86 31.33 -3.94 42.21
CA GLU A 86 30.67 -5.16 41.74
C GLU A 86 30.34 -5.06 40.24
N PRO A 87 31.21 -5.59 39.36
CA PRO A 87 30.83 -5.89 37.99
C PRO A 87 29.81 -7.04 37.99
N VAL A 88 28.71 -6.88 37.27
CA VAL A 88 27.83 -8.00 36.93
C VAL A 88 28.53 -8.80 35.82
N ASP A 89 28.72 -10.10 36.03
CA ASP A 89 29.32 -10.99 35.03
C ASP A 89 28.57 -10.84 33.70
N GLY A 90 29.30 -10.36 32.69
CA GLY A 90 28.81 -10.29 31.32
C GLY A 90 28.50 -11.70 30.84
N GLY A 91 27.23 -12.00 30.61
CA GLY A 91 26.82 -13.22 29.92
C GLY A 91 27.55 -13.37 28.57
N SER A 92 27.57 -14.60 28.05
CA SER A 92 28.16 -14.89 26.74
C SER A 92 27.63 -13.92 25.68
N GLN A 93 28.53 -13.35 24.87
CA GLN A 93 28.17 -12.53 23.69
C GLN A 93 27.65 -13.39 22.51
N TRP A 94 27.35 -14.65 22.78
CA TRP A 94 26.85 -15.64 21.83
C TRP A 94 25.55 -16.22 22.31
N LEU A 95 24.58 -16.27 21.40
CA LEU A 95 23.42 -17.14 21.51
C LEU A 95 23.74 -18.43 20.75
N SER A 96 23.63 -19.59 21.39
CA SER A 96 24.03 -20.87 20.80
C SER A 96 22.84 -21.79 20.55
N TRP A 97 22.83 -22.48 19.43
CA TRP A 97 22.01 -23.66 19.18
C TRP A 97 22.95 -24.85 19.03
N ILE A 98 22.63 -25.95 19.70
CA ILE A 98 23.40 -27.19 19.71
C ILE A 98 22.45 -28.33 19.34
N ARG A 99 22.78 -29.05 18.26
CA ARG A 99 21.96 -30.16 17.76
C ARG A 99 21.74 -31.20 18.85
N ASN A 100 20.50 -31.62 19.05
CA ASN A 100 20.07 -32.60 20.05
C ASN A 100 20.39 -32.21 21.51
N ASP A 101 20.68 -30.94 21.81
CA ASP A 101 20.85 -30.43 23.17
C ASP A 101 20.08 -29.13 23.40
N PRO A 102 18.73 -29.22 23.57
CA PRO A 102 17.89 -28.05 23.77
C PRO A 102 18.15 -27.34 25.11
N ASN A 103 18.68 -28.05 26.13
CA ASN A 103 18.94 -27.46 27.45
C ASN A 103 20.13 -26.49 27.44
N SER A 104 21.08 -26.70 26.51
CA SER A 104 22.24 -25.84 26.32
C SER A 104 22.04 -24.82 25.18
N SER A 105 20.87 -24.81 24.54
CA SER A 105 20.55 -23.94 23.41
C SER A 105 19.81 -22.68 23.88
N THR A 106 20.39 -21.52 23.59
CA THR A 106 19.83 -20.18 23.85
C THR A 106 19.43 -19.43 22.57
N LEU A 107 19.84 -19.93 21.40
CA LEU A 107 19.45 -19.41 20.09
C LEU A 107 18.22 -20.18 19.57
N GLU A 108 17.07 -19.53 19.57
CA GLU A 108 15.84 -20.14 19.05
C GLU A 108 15.61 -19.85 17.55
N ARG A 109 16.07 -18.69 17.06
CA ARG A 109 15.76 -18.20 15.71
C ARG A 109 16.94 -17.46 15.10
N LEU A 110 17.17 -17.65 13.80
CA LEU A 110 18.24 -17.00 13.04
C LEU A 110 17.78 -15.62 12.56
N ARG A 111 18.42 -14.56 13.06
CA ARG A 111 18.11 -13.19 12.66
C ARG A 111 18.98 -12.72 11.50
N GLY A 112 18.42 -11.87 10.66
CA GLY A 112 19.17 -11.22 9.60
C GLY A 112 20.21 -10.25 10.15
N ASN A 113 21.11 -9.78 9.27
CA ASN A 113 22.12 -8.77 9.55
C ASN A 113 23.02 -9.14 10.75
N THR A 114 23.25 -10.43 10.94
CA THR A 114 23.99 -10.97 12.08
C THR A 114 25.05 -11.97 11.63
N ALA A 115 26.22 -11.92 12.27
CA ALA A 115 27.29 -12.87 12.07
C ALA A 115 27.13 -14.10 12.97
N CYS A 116 27.43 -15.29 12.46
CA CYS A 116 27.33 -16.56 13.16
C CYS A 116 28.62 -17.37 13.01
N LEU A 117 28.95 -18.16 14.02
CA LEU A 117 29.85 -19.30 13.89
C LEU A 117 29.03 -20.57 13.69
N VAL A 118 29.38 -21.36 12.69
CA VAL A 118 28.68 -22.59 12.33
C VAL A 118 29.68 -23.73 12.37
N ARG A 119 29.48 -24.68 13.29
CA ARG A 119 30.27 -25.91 13.35
C ARG A 119 29.59 -26.99 12.53
N VAL A 120 30.34 -27.55 11.58
CA VAL A 120 29.93 -28.66 10.73
C VAL A 120 30.73 -29.91 11.11
N GLU A 121 30.16 -31.09 10.93
CA GLU A 121 30.86 -32.37 11.11
C GLU A 121 32.25 -32.36 10.43
N ALA A 122 33.28 -32.80 11.16
CA ALA A 122 34.66 -32.68 10.73
C ALA A 122 34.97 -33.41 9.39
N ALA A 123 34.22 -34.48 9.08
CA ALA A 123 34.41 -35.26 7.86
C ALA A 123 33.80 -34.61 6.60
N THR A 124 33.01 -33.54 6.75
CA THR A 124 32.35 -32.86 5.63
C THR A 124 33.36 -32.09 4.78
N THR A 125 33.52 -32.49 3.51
CA THR A 125 34.45 -31.83 2.58
C THR A 125 33.88 -30.52 2.03
N ALA A 126 32.59 -30.49 1.72
CA ALA A 126 31.84 -29.31 1.33
C ALA A 126 30.35 -29.51 1.64
N TYR A 127 29.69 -28.47 2.12
CA TYR A 127 28.24 -28.44 2.32
C TYR A 127 27.69 -27.07 1.92
N GLY A 128 26.68 -27.06 1.06
CA GLY A 128 26.00 -25.84 0.64
C GLY A 128 24.79 -25.58 1.52
N TRP A 129 24.95 -24.74 2.54
CA TRP A 129 23.84 -24.38 3.41
C TRP A 129 22.93 -23.36 2.71
N GLN A 130 21.65 -23.70 2.58
CA GLN A 130 20.63 -22.83 2.02
C GLN A 130 19.79 -22.25 3.16
N VAL A 131 19.86 -20.94 3.35
CA VAL A 131 19.08 -20.22 4.35
C VAL A 131 18.01 -19.44 3.62
N LYS A 132 16.77 -19.90 3.70
CA LYS A 132 15.63 -19.15 3.20
C LYS A 132 15.24 -18.10 4.24
N GLY A 133 14.95 -16.88 3.80
CA GLY A 133 14.53 -15.83 4.70
C GLY A 133 14.18 -14.54 4.00
N ARG A 134 13.90 -13.51 4.79
CA ARG A 134 13.52 -12.18 4.34
C ARG A 134 14.77 -11.35 4.10
N PRO A 135 14.97 -10.70 2.96
CA PRO A 135 16.12 -9.82 2.77
C PRO A 135 16.08 -8.68 3.79
N VAL A 136 17.21 -8.40 4.40
CA VAL A 136 17.36 -7.28 5.35
C VAL A 136 18.34 -6.26 4.79
N LEU A 137 18.00 -4.98 4.95
CA LEU A 137 18.95 -3.93 4.66
C LEU A 137 20.11 -4.05 5.66
N TYR A 138 21.32 -3.89 5.13
CA TYR A 138 22.51 -3.93 5.96
C TYR A 138 22.53 -2.72 6.93
N ALA A 139 22.80 -2.98 8.22
CA ALA A 139 22.79 -1.96 9.28
C ALA A 139 23.75 -2.30 10.43
N HIS A 140 25.06 -2.13 10.23
CA HIS A 140 26.05 -2.45 11.27
C HIS A 140 26.96 -1.27 11.58
N GLU A 141 26.93 -0.77 12.81
CA GLU A 141 27.88 0.27 13.22
C GLU A 141 29.24 -0.37 13.58
N TRP A 142 30.32 0.12 12.98
CA TRP A 142 31.66 -0.29 13.39
C TRP A 142 31.94 0.19 14.81
N THR A 143 32.29 -0.74 15.68
CA THR A 143 32.74 -0.43 17.04
C THR A 143 34.24 -0.09 17.03
N THR A 144 34.61 0.97 17.75
CA THR A 144 36.01 1.35 18.00
C THR A 144 36.69 0.47 19.05
N THR A 145 35.94 -0.41 19.73
CA THR A 145 36.46 -1.42 20.65
C THR A 145 37.21 -2.54 19.92
N GLY A 146 37.09 -2.61 18.59
CA GLY A 146 37.81 -3.55 17.74
C GLY A 146 37.20 -4.96 17.69
N LEU A 147 35.96 -5.16 18.15
CA LEU A 147 35.25 -6.43 18.09
C LEU A 147 34.14 -6.38 17.03
N ASN A 148 34.54 -6.23 15.76
CA ASN A 148 33.60 -6.24 14.65
C ASN A 148 33.61 -7.63 14.01
N PHE A 149 32.54 -8.40 14.24
CA PHE A 149 32.28 -9.64 13.54
C PHE A 149 31.17 -9.41 12.53
N VAL A 150 31.58 -9.20 11.27
CA VAL A 150 30.73 -8.61 10.23
C VAL A 150 30.92 -9.32 8.89
N GLY A 151 29.90 -9.24 8.04
CA GLY A 151 29.98 -9.59 6.63
C GLY A 151 29.70 -8.38 5.76
N PHE A 152 29.83 -8.57 4.44
CA PHE A 152 29.70 -7.48 3.47
C PHE A 152 28.68 -7.85 2.39
N PRO A 153 27.89 -6.89 1.90
CA PRO A 153 26.90 -7.10 0.86
C PRO A 153 27.56 -7.19 -0.52
N THR A 154 28.57 -8.03 -0.70
CA THR A 154 29.30 -8.16 -1.97
C THR A 154 28.52 -8.95 -3.00
N ASP A 155 28.93 -8.86 -4.27
CA ASP A 155 28.39 -9.69 -5.33
C ASP A 155 28.66 -11.19 -5.04
N PRO A 156 27.63 -12.06 -5.12
CA PRO A 156 27.77 -13.48 -4.80
C PRO A 156 28.53 -14.29 -5.86
N LEU A 157 28.63 -13.82 -7.11
CA LEU A 157 29.26 -14.54 -8.22
C LEU A 157 30.72 -14.11 -8.40
N THR A 158 30.99 -12.81 -8.31
CA THR A 158 32.32 -12.22 -8.54
C THR A 158 32.69 -11.26 -7.41
N PRO A 159 32.86 -11.76 -6.16
CA PRO A 159 33.21 -10.89 -5.04
C PRO A 159 34.59 -10.22 -5.25
N PRO A 160 34.74 -8.92 -4.92
CA PRO A 160 36.03 -8.24 -4.99
C PRO A 160 37.00 -8.79 -3.95
N VAL A 161 38.31 -8.62 -4.18
CA VAL A 161 39.34 -8.90 -3.16
C VAL A 161 39.41 -7.75 -2.14
N PHE A 162 39.85 -8.03 -0.92
CA PHE A 162 39.88 -7.04 0.18
C PHE A 162 40.60 -5.73 -0.19
N GLU A 163 41.73 -5.78 -0.90
CA GLU A 163 42.43 -4.56 -1.34
C GLU A 163 41.54 -3.68 -2.22
N ARG A 164 40.87 -4.27 -3.21
CA ARG A 164 39.97 -3.54 -4.12
C ARG A 164 38.70 -3.07 -3.44
N PHE A 165 38.15 -3.89 -2.56
CA PHE A 165 36.94 -3.53 -1.83
C PHE A 165 37.16 -2.33 -0.92
N LEU A 166 38.30 -2.28 -0.19
CA LEU A 166 38.63 -1.24 0.78
C LEU A 166 39.44 -0.07 0.19
N GLU A 167 39.63 0.00 -1.15
CA GLU A 167 40.40 1.05 -1.82
C GLU A 167 39.83 2.45 -1.55
N ALA A 168 38.51 2.57 -1.36
CA ALA A 168 37.83 3.80 -0.98
C ALA A 168 38.16 4.29 0.45
N VAL A 169 38.73 3.44 1.31
CA VAL A 169 39.11 3.75 2.69
C VAL A 169 40.57 3.38 2.97
N PRO A 170 41.55 4.05 2.34
CA PRO A 170 42.95 3.65 2.36
C PRO A 170 43.56 3.60 3.77
N ALA A 171 43.20 4.56 4.64
CA ALA A 171 43.66 4.56 6.04
C ALA A 171 43.18 3.33 6.83
N PHE A 172 41.98 2.81 6.50
CA PHE A 172 41.45 1.59 7.10
C PHE A 172 42.12 0.36 6.50
N LEU A 173 42.27 0.31 5.18
CA LEU A 173 42.99 -0.76 4.48
C LEU A 173 44.41 -0.99 5.03
N GLU A 174 45.15 0.07 5.34
CA GLU A 174 46.51 -0.02 5.89
C GLU A 174 46.58 -0.58 7.33
N LYS A 175 45.53 -0.37 8.13
CA LYS A 175 45.52 -0.69 9.58
C LYS A 175 44.66 -1.89 9.93
N ALA A 176 43.77 -2.32 9.05
CA ALA A 176 42.81 -3.38 9.32
C ALA A 176 43.53 -4.72 9.50
N GLU A 177 43.30 -5.35 10.66
CA GLU A 177 43.61 -6.74 10.89
C GLU A 177 42.34 -7.56 10.66
N ILE A 178 42.37 -8.38 9.62
CA ILE A 178 41.24 -9.19 9.17
C ILE A 178 41.55 -10.66 9.49
N TYR A 179 40.62 -11.35 10.12
CA TYR A 179 40.70 -12.78 10.38
C TYR A 179 39.50 -13.48 9.75
N ARG A 180 39.77 -14.61 9.11
CA ARG A 180 38.76 -15.43 8.41
C ARG A 180 38.78 -16.86 8.92
N TYR A 181 37.65 -17.53 8.81
CA TYR A 181 37.54 -18.95 9.10
C TYR A 181 37.77 -19.77 7.84
N LEU A 182 38.65 -20.77 7.92
CA LEU A 182 39.06 -21.58 6.76
C LEU A 182 38.36 -22.95 6.71
N GLY A 183 37.57 -23.27 7.73
CA GLY A 183 37.18 -24.64 8.08
C GLY A 183 38.19 -25.29 9.05
N GLY A 184 37.81 -26.41 9.66
CA GLY A 184 38.57 -27.11 10.69
C GLY A 184 38.26 -26.65 12.12
N GLU A 185 38.84 -27.33 13.11
CA GLU A 185 38.63 -27.00 14.52
C GLU A 185 39.22 -25.64 14.92
N LEU A 186 38.67 -25.03 15.97
CA LEU A 186 39.23 -23.79 16.51
C LEU A 186 40.65 -24.00 17.01
N GLY A 187 41.54 -23.07 16.71
CA GLY A 187 42.94 -23.13 17.13
C GLY A 187 43.82 -22.13 16.39
N ALA A 188 45.14 -22.36 16.40
CA ALA A 188 46.11 -21.45 15.79
C ALA A 188 45.91 -21.21 14.28
N GLY A 189 45.21 -22.11 13.58
CA GLY A 189 44.92 -22.03 12.15
C GLY A 189 43.48 -21.62 11.80
N ASN A 190 42.58 -21.49 12.76
CA ASN A 190 41.17 -21.16 12.52
C ASN A 190 40.55 -20.45 13.76
N PRO A 191 40.23 -19.14 13.68
CA PRO A 191 40.39 -18.26 12.52
C PRO A 191 41.86 -17.92 12.23
N ALA A 192 42.20 -17.74 10.94
CA ALA A 192 43.53 -17.33 10.50
C ALA A 192 43.55 -15.85 10.08
N ARG A 193 44.65 -15.15 10.36
CA ARG A 193 44.87 -13.78 9.88
C ARG A 193 45.03 -13.76 8.35
N VAL A 194 44.36 -12.81 7.72
CA VAL A 194 44.48 -12.54 6.29
C VAL A 194 45.64 -11.58 6.06
N TYR A 195 46.69 -12.06 5.39
CA TYR A 195 47.81 -11.22 4.94
C TYR A 195 47.72 -10.88 3.45
N GLY A 196 47.16 -11.78 2.63
CA GLY A 196 47.00 -11.61 1.18
C GLY A 196 45.73 -10.85 0.81
N LEU A 197 45.68 -9.54 1.07
CA LEU A 197 44.52 -8.70 0.76
C LEU A 197 44.23 -8.60 -0.75
N ARG A 198 45.25 -8.82 -1.60
CA ARG A 198 45.14 -8.83 -3.07
C ARG A 198 44.55 -10.10 -3.66
N THR A 199 44.49 -11.18 -2.88
CA THR A 199 44.12 -12.51 -3.36
C THR A 199 42.98 -13.13 -2.56
N THR A 200 42.56 -12.49 -1.48
CA THR A 200 41.47 -12.97 -0.63
C THR A 200 40.17 -12.25 -1.01
N PRO A 201 39.17 -12.97 -1.54
CA PRO A 201 37.87 -12.40 -1.86
C PRO A 201 37.08 -12.04 -0.59
N VAL A 202 36.30 -10.98 -0.68
CA VAL A 202 35.29 -10.59 0.30
C VAL A 202 33.99 -11.32 -0.07
N THR A 203 33.91 -12.61 0.23
CA THR A 203 32.81 -13.46 -0.20
C THR A 203 31.50 -13.14 0.55
N ARG A 204 30.42 -12.89 -0.19
CA ARG A 204 29.08 -12.68 0.38
C ARG A 204 28.68 -13.88 1.25
N GLY A 205 28.06 -13.61 2.39
CA GLY A 205 27.65 -14.64 3.33
C GLY A 205 28.76 -15.22 4.20
N GLN A 206 30.02 -14.81 4.03
CA GLN A 206 31.08 -15.06 5.02
C GLN A 206 31.18 -13.90 6.01
N ALA A 207 31.43 -14.21 7.28
CA ALA A 207 31.75 -13.21 8.29
C ALA A 207 33.25 -13.18 8.61
N PHE A 208 33.73 -12.01 9.01
CA PHE A 208 35.13 -11.73 9.27
C PHE A 208 35.26 -11.00 10.61
N TRP A 209 36.29 -11.34 11.36
CA TRP A 209 36.73 -10.49 12.47
C TRP A 209 37.61 -9.38 11.92
N ILE A 210 37.23 -8.14 12.17
CA ILE A 210 37.97 -6.99 11.68
C ILE A 210 38.18 -5.99 12.81
N ARG A 211 39.44 -5.58 12.98
CA ARG A 211 39.82 -4.52 13.91
C ARG A 211 40.85 -3.59 13.27
N ALA A 212 40.79 -2.31 13.59
CA ALA A 212 41.73 -1.30 13.09
C ALA A 212 42.21 -0.38 14.23
N GLY A 213 42.41 -0.94 15.43
CA GLY A 213 42.69 -0.16 16.64
C GLY A 213 41.54 0.82 16.92
N ASN A 214 41.88 2.11 17.08
CA ASN A 214 40.92 3.18 17.35
C ASN A 214 40.43 3.90 16.07
N LEU A 215 40.75 3.38 14.88
CA LEU A 215 40.31 3.99 13.63
C LEU A 215 38.83 3.68 13.38
N TYR A 216 38.03 4.73 13.28
CA TYR A 216 36.63 4.63 12.89
C TYR A 216 36.49 4.28 11.40
N ASN A 217 35.53 3.42 11.06
CA ASN A 217 35.14 3.10 9.69
C ASN A 217 33.61 3.09 9.60
N ARG A 218 33.07 3.36 8.40
CA ARG A 218 31.65 3.15 8.08
C ARG A 218 31.44 2.57 6.69
N TYR A 219 32.52 2.18 6.02
CA TYR A 219 32.48 1.70 4.65
C TYR A 219 32.08 0.23 4.61
N TYR A 220 30.98 -0.06 3.91
CA TYR A 220 30.41 -1.39 3.70
C TYR A 220 30.16 -1.73 2.23
N GLY A 221 30.50 -0.81 1.33
CA GLY A 221 30.29 -0.95 -0.10
C GLY A 221 30.47 0.39 -0.80
N PRO A 222 30.51 0.38 -2.14
CA PRO A 222 30.69 1.58 -2.95
C PRO A 222 29.48 2.52 -2.90
N PHE A 223 28.29 2.04 -2.51
CA PHE A 223 27.11 2.86 -2.29
C PHE A 223 26.39 2.51 -0.99
N GLU A 224 25.54 3.42 -0.53
CA GLU A 224 24.68 3.28 0.63
C GLU A 224 23.23 3.61 0.27
N ILE A 225 22.30 2.79 0.77
CA ILE A 225 20.87 3.08 0.77
C ILE A 225 20.51 3.52 2.19
N TYR A 226 20.07 4.77 2.34
CA TYR A 226 19.69 5.34 3.63
C TYR A 226 18.18 5.55 3.69
N GLN A 227 17.53 4.84 4.61
CA GLN A 227 16.08 4.92 4.87
C GLN A 227 15.78 4.73 6.35
N ALA A 228 14.62 5.20 6.81
CA ALA A 228 14.26 5.17 8.24
C ALA A 228 14.00 3.73 8.78
N ASN A 229 13.58 2.80 7.92
CA ASN A 229 13.21 1.44 8.31
C ASN A 229 14.15 0.41 7.64
N GLU A 230 14.77 -0.48 8.41
CA GLU A 230 15.73 -1.47 7.87
C GLU A 230 15.06 -2.70 7.24
N THR A 231 13.74 -2.84 7.38
CA THR A 231 12.98 -4.05 7.02
C THR A 231 12.47 -4.09 5.58
N GLY A 232 12.64 -3.02 4.80
CA GLY A 232 12.09 -2.93 3.44
C GLY A 232 11.08 -1.79 3.24
N VAL A 233 10.44 -1.81 2.08
CA VAL A 233 9.30 -0.95 1.73
C VAL A 233 8.02 -1.76 1.84
N ASP A 234 7.15 -1.41 2.79
CA ASP A 234 5.81 -2.00 2.90
C ASP A 234 4.77 -0.96 2.48
N PHE A 235 4.15 -1.17 1.32
CA PHE A 235 3.10 -0.27 0.85
C PHE A 235 1.74 -0.56 1.52
N GLY A 236 1.55 -1.76 2.08
CA GLY A 236 0.26 -2.21 2.60
C GLY A 236 -0.92 -1.88 1.67
N ASP A 237 -2.04 -1.47 2.27
CA ASP A 237 -3.28 -1.10 1.56
C ASP A 237 -3.39 0.41 1.24
N HIS A 238 -2.54 1.24 1.85
CA HIS A 238 -2.73 2.71 1.84
C HIS A 238 -1.50 3.55 1.48
N LEU A 239 -0.29 3.03 1.66
CA LEU A 239 0.90 3.79 1.30
C LEU A 239 1.04 3.76 -0.23
N ASN A 240 1.29 4.92 -0.81
CA ASN A 240 1.33 5.13 -2.26
C ASN A 240 2.75 5.34 -2.76
N THR A 241 3.58 5.98 -1.95
CA THR A 241 4.97 6.31 -2.27
C THR A 241 5.87 6.03 -1.07
N SER A 242 7.12 5.68 -1.36
CA SER A 242 8.18 5.53 -0.38
C SER A 242 9.45 6.18 -0.91
N ALA A 243 10.21 6.83 -0.04
CA ALA A 243 11.41 7.56 -0.41
C ALA A 243 12.60 7.13 0.43
N PHE A 244 13.76 7.03 -0.21
CA PHE A 244 15.04 6.78 0.44
C PHE A 244 16.16 7.54 -0.28
N ARG A 245 17.32 7.65 0.36
CA ARG A 245 18.51 8.27 -0.22
C ARG A 245 19.44 7.20 -0.74
N LEU A 246 19.99 7.44 -1.93
CA LEU A 246 21.03 6.62 -2.53
C LEU A 246 22.30 7.47 -2.64
N ARG A 247 23.40 7.01 -2.03
CA ARG A 247 24.64 7.77 -1.91
C ARG A 247 25.83 6.99 -2.45
N ASN A 248 26.69 7.67 -3.21
CA ASN A 248 27.99 7.17 -3.62
C ASN A 248 29.04 7.40 -2.51
N LEU A 249 29.77 6.33 -2.18
CA LEU A 249 30.83 6.31 -1.18
C LEU A 249 32.24 6.18 -1.79
N THR A 250 32.36 6.15 -3.12
CA THR A 250 33.65 6.07 -3.82
C THR A 250 34.16 7.46 -4.25
N PRO A 251 35.48 7.63 -4.45
CA PRO A 251 36.06 8.89 -4.92
C PRO A 251 35.84 9.16 -6.42
N ASP A 252 35.19 8.24 -7.14
CA ASP A 252 34.92 8.32 -8.58
C ASP A 252 33.40 8.24 -8.83
N PRO A 253 32.90 8.69 -10.00
CA PRO A 253 31.50 8.48 -10.36
C PRO A 253 31.10 7.00 -10.34
N LEU A 254 29.88 6.72 -9.90
CA LEU A 254 29.35 5.36 -9.74
C LEU A 254 27.96 5.26 -10.35
N THR A 255 27.73 4.24 -11.18
CA THR A 255 26.38 3.89 -11.61
C THR A 255 25.83 2.82 -10.68
N VAL A 256 24.65 3.08 -10.11
CA VAL A 256 23.90 2.10 -9.33
C VAL A 256 22.68 1.68 -10.12
N THR A 257 22.52 0.37 -10.31
CA THR A 257 21.40 -0.24 -11.03
C THR A 257 20.47 -0.93 -10.03
N VAL A 258 19.17 -0.62 -10.05
CA VAL A 258 18.13 -1.42 -9.40
C VAL A 258 17.47 -2.35 -10.40
N THR A 259 17.15 -3.56 -9.97
CA THR A 259 16.28 -4.52 -10.67
C THR A 259 15.20 -5.00 -9.73
N LEU A 260 13.93 -4.97 -10.15
CA LEU A 260 12.85 -5.59 -9.37
C LEU A 260 12.77 -7.08 -9.70
N GLN A 261 13.04 -7.93 -8.71
CA GLN A 261 12.92 -9.39 -8.82
C GLN A 261 11.65 -9.89 -8.11
N PRO A 262 10.99 -10.92 -8.66
CA PRO A 262 9.90 -11.59 -7.94
C PRO A 262 10.45 -12.23 -6.66
N SER A 263 9.64 -12.21 -5.59
CA SER A 263 9.93 -13.02 -4.41
C SER A 263 9.95 -14.50 -4.76
N GLU A 264 10.83 -15.27 -4.10
CA GLU A 264 10.72 -16.73 -4.13
C GLU A 264 9.42 -17.19 -3.44
N PRO A 265 8.97 -18.44 -3.69
CA PRO A 265 7.82 -19.00 -3.00
C PRO A 265 8.00 -18.99 -1.47
N PRO A 266 6.96 -18.61 -0.71
CA PRO A 266 7.02 -18.58 0.74
C PRO A 266 7.24 -19.99 1.34
N PRO A 267 7.95 -20.12 2.47
CA PRO A 267 7.98 -21.35 3.26
C PRO A 267 6.58 -21.81 3.69
N SER A 268 6.45 -23.09 4.02
CA SER A 268 5.19 -23.64 4.55
C SER A 268 4.70 -22.85 5.77
N GLY A 269 3.39 -22.60 5.86
CA GLY A 269 2.78 -21.84 6.94
C GLY A 269 2.89 -20.31 6.82
N GLN A 270 3.61 -19.79 5.82
CA GLN A 270 3.67 -18.35 5.53
C GLN A 270 2.59 -17.94 4.51
N PRO A 271 2.18 -16.65 4.48
CA PRO A 271 1.19 -16.17 3.51
C PRO A 271 1.60 -16.43 2.06
N GLY A 272 0.65 -16.87 1.24
CA GLY A 272 0.86 -17.02 -0.21
C GLY A 272 1.16 -15.69 -0.88
N ILE A 273 1.93 -15.73 -1.98
CA ILE A 273 2.27 -14.55 -2.78
C ILE A 273 1.56 -14.66 -4.12
N SER A 274 0.73 -13.66 -4.44
CA SER A 274 -0.09 -13.62 -5.65
C SER A 274 0.63 -12.98 -6.84
N GLY A 275 1.69 -12.20 -6.60
CA GLY A 275 2.48 -11.57 -7.67
C GLY A 275 3.60 -10.67 -7.17
N THR A 276 4.24 -9.97 -8.11
CA THR A 276 5.25 -8.95 -7.82
C THR A 276 4.62 -7.55 -7.90
N PRO A 277 4.87 -6.65 -6.93
CA PRO A 277 4.34 -5.29 -6.99
C PRO A 277 4.73 -4.57 -8.28
N SER A 278 3.82 -3.82 -8.90
CA SER A 278 4.18 -2.94 -10.02
C SER A 278 4.65 -1.60 -9.46
N LEU A 279 5.94 -1.29 -9.62
CA LEU A 279 6.56 -0.11 -9.03
C LEU A 279 6.92 0.92 -10.11
N LEU A 280 6.88 2.18 -9.74
CA LEU A 280 7.33 3.31 -10.55
C LEU A 280 8.48 4.01 -9.83
N VAL A 281 9.53 4.39 -10.54
CA VAL A 281 10.52 5.36 -10.06
C VAL A 281 10.11 6.73 -10.57
N ARG A 282 9.98 7.70 -9.66
CA ARG A 282 9.64 9.09 -10.02
C ARG A 282 10.76 9.70 -10.86
N GLY A 283 10.39 10.26 -12.02
CA GLY A 283 11.28 11.01 -12.90
C GLY A 283 11.40 12.49 -12.52
N ALA A 284 11.97 13.29 -13.42
CA ALA A 284 12.09 14.74 -13.24
C ALA A 284 10.72 15.44 -13.28
N LEU A 285 10.62 16.59 -12.59
CA LEU A 285 9.47 17.47 -12.66
C LEU A 285 9.37 18.11 -14.05
N ASN A 286 8.22 17.97 -14.71
CA ASN A 286 7.90 18.76 -15.88
C ASN A 286 7.49 20.18 -15.44
N THR A 287 8.29 21.18 -15.81
CA THR A 287 8.05 22.57 -15.40
C THR A 287 6.89 23.25 -16.12
N THR A 288 6.29 22.60 -17.13
CA THR A 288 5.15 23.15 -17.88
C THR A 288 3.82 22.86 -17.19
N ASP A 289 3.62 21.61 -16.76
CA ASP A 289 2.37 21.12 -16.16
C ASP A 289 2.50 20.75 -14.68
N LEU A 290 3.71 20.85 -14.12
CA LEU A 290 4.05 20.52 -12.72
C LEU A 290 3.79 19.05 -12.35
N THR A 291 3.78 18.15 -13.34
CA THR A 291 3.67 16.70 -13.14
C THR A 291 5.06 16.05 -13.09
N TYR A 292 5.14 14.82 -12.58
CA TYR A 292 6.35 14.01 -12.62
C TYR A 292 6.18 12.89 -13.64
N GLY A 293 7.15 12.77 -14.55
CA GLY A 293 7.31 11.55 -15.34
C GLY A 293 7.71 10.36 -14.45
N TYR A 294 7.83 9.18 -15.03
CA TYR A 294 8.25 7.99 -14.29
C TYR A 294 8.98 6.98 -15.16
N ARG A 295 9.65 6.02 -14.51
CA ARG A 295 10.11 4.79 -15.14
C ARG A 295 9.48 3.60 -14.44
N GLU A 296 8.89 2.69 -15.19
CA GLU A 296 8.28 1.48 -14.63
C GLU A 296 9.35 0.44 -14.26
N LEU A 297 9.22 -0.10 -13.05
CA LEU A 297 9.89 -1.29 -12.54
C LEU A 297 8.82 -2.37 -12.38
N ALA A 298 8.48 -3.05 -13.49
CA ALA A 298 7.70 -4.28 -13.48
C ALA A 298 8.62 -5.50 -13.22
N GLY A 299 8.10 -6.73 -13.14
CA GLY A 299 8.92 -7.92 -12.85
C GLY A 299 10.10 -8.09 -13.83
N GLY A 300 11.32 -7.79 -13.38
CA GLY A 300 12.55 -7.78 -14.18
C GLY A 300 12.94 -6.41 -14.76
N GLY A 301 12.15 -5.36 -14.54
CA GLY A 301 12.47 -3.99 -14.94
C GLY A 301 13.67 -3.43 -14.18
N THR A 302 14.46 -2.60 -14.85
CA THR A 302 15.67 -2.01 -14.29
C THR A 302 15.65 -0.49 -14.31
N HIS A 303 16.39 0.14 -13.40
CA HIS A 303 16.68 1.57 -13.44
C HIS A 303 18.08 1.88 -12.93
N GLU A 304 18.67 2.96 -13.43
CA GLU A 304 20.06 3.31 -13.17
C GLU A 304 20.14 4.76 -12.73
N TRP A 305 20.99 5.00 -11.73
CA TRP A 305 21.38 6.34 -11.30
C TRP A 305 22.88 6.49 -11.49
N GLU A 306 23.28 7.54 -12.20
CA GLU A 306 24.66 7.99 -12.25
C GLU A 306 24.89 8.96 -11.08
N LEU A 307 25.78 8.59 -10.17
CA LEU A 307 26.12 9.37 -8.99
C LEU A 307 27.52 9.96 -9.16
N ALA A 308 27.67 11.24 -8.84
CA ALA A 308 28.98 11.89 -8.82
C ALA A 308 29.89 11.30 -7.72
N ALA A 309 31.18 11.64 -7.76
CA ALA A 309 32.14 11.22 -6.76
C ALA A 309 31.73 11.69 -5.35
N THR A 310 32.08 10.91 -4.32
CA THR A 310 31.71 11.22 -2.93
C THR A 310 32.18 12.62 -2.52
N GLY A 311 31.25 13.41 -1.95
CA GLY A 311 31.51 14.80 -1.56
C GLY A 311 31.26 15.85 -2.65
N GLU A 312 30.92 15.43 -3.87
CA GLU A 312 30.50 16.33 -4.96
C GLU A 312 28.97 16.47 -5.04
N GLU A 313 28.50 17.51 -5.73
CA GLU A 313 27.09 17.68 -6.05
C GLU A 313 26.61 16.53 -6.95
N GLY A 314 25.49 15.90 -6.60
CA GLY A 314 24.98 14.71 -7.31
C GLY A 314 25.57 13.39 -6.82
N SER A 315 26.40 13.38 -5.77
CA SER A 315 26.86 12.14 -5.11
C SER A 315 25.77 11.45 -4.27
N GLU A 316 24.65 12.12 -4.05
CA GLU A 316 23.47 11.60 -3.37
C GLU A 316 22.20 12.04 -4.10
N VAL A 317 21.26 11.11 -4.27
CA VAL A 317 19.95 11.37 -4.87
C VAL A 317 18.82 10.87 -3.98
N GLU A 318 17.66 11.53 -4.06
CA GLU A 318 16.41 11.01 -3.52
C GLU A 318 15.77 10.06 -4.53
N VAL A 319 15.59 8.81 -4.13
CA VAL A 319 14.80 7.85 -4.89
C VAL A 319 13.39 7.85 -4.32
N VAL A 320 12.40 8.11 -5.17
CA VAL A 320 10.98 7.99 -4.81
C VAL A 320 10.36 6.87 -5.61
N LEU A 321 9.98 5.82 -4.90
CA LEU A 321 9.20 4.71 -5.43
C LEU A 321 7.72 5.00 -5.25
N GLY A 322 6.95 4.65 -6.26
CA GLY A 322 5.50 4.70 -6.25
C GLY A 322 4.91 3.34 -6.59
N LEU A 323 3.80 2.97 -5.96
CA LEU A 323 3.09 1.74 -6.28
C LEU A 323 2.03 2.00 -7.36
N ASN A 324 2.14 1.33 -8.50
CA ASN A 324 1.14 1.40 -9.57
C ASN A 324 0.02 0.38 -9.31
N ARG A 325 -0.83 0.66 -8.31
CA ARG A 325 -1.94 -0.22 -7.91
C ARG A 325 -2.90 -0.56 -9.06
N PRO A 326 -3.23 0.35 -10.00
CA PRO A 326 -4.05 0.01 -11.17
C PRO A 326 -3.46 -1.08 -12.07
N ALA A 327 -2.13 -1.23 -12.09
CA ALA A 327 -1.45 -2.28 -12.85
C ALA A 327 -1.31 -3.60 -12.05
N MET A 328 -1.66 -3.60 -10.77
CA MET A 328 -1.68 -4.82 -9.96
C MET A 328 -2.97 -5.59 -10.21
N GLY A 329 -2.85 -6.84 -10.62
CA GLY A 329 -3.97 -7.78 -10.61
C GLY A 329 -4.29 -8.28 -9.19
N GLY A 330 -5.18 -9.25 -9.09
CA GLY A 330 -5.54 -9.89 -7.83
C GLY A 330 -6.73 -9.24 -7.12
N SER A 331 -7.13 -9.85 -6.01
CA SER A 331 -8.22 -9.36 -5.15
C SER A 331 -7.67 -8.55 -3.98
N PRO A 332 -8.45 -7.61 -3.41
CA PRO A 332 -8.08 -6.95 -2.16
C PRO A 332 -7.66 -7.97 -1.09
N GLY A 333 -6.54 -7.70 -0.42
CA GLY A 333 -5.93 -8.59 0.59
C GLY A 333 -4.91 -9.60 0.03
N ASP A 334 -4.83 -9.81 -1.28
CA ASP A 334 -3.76 -10.61 -1.89
C ASP A 334 -2.39 -9.98 -1.62
N LEU A 335 -1.41 -10.78 -1.19
CA LEU A 335 -0.05 -10.31 -0.94
C LEU A 335 0.77 -10.29 -2.24
N PHE A 336 1.30 -9.14 -2.58
CA PHE A 336 2.31 -8.97 -3.64
C PHE A 336 3.66 -8.71 -3.00
N ALA A 337 4.67 -9.48 -3.37
CA ALA A 337 6.01 -9.40 -2.78
C ALA A 337 7.10 -9.48 -3.85
N GLY A 338 8.14 -8.67 -3.67
CA GLY A 338 9.30 -8.59 -4.55
C GLY A 338 10.56 -8.18 -3.79
N VAL A 339 11.67 -8.13 -4.52
CA VAL A 339 12.97 -7.71 -4.01
C VAL A 339 13.59 -6.72 -4.98
N LEU A 340 13.86 -5.52 -4.50
CA LEU A 340 14.64 -4.52 -5.20
C LEU A 340 16.12 -4.83 -5.00
N GLN A 341 16.76 -5.31 -6.05
CA GLN A 341 18.17 -5.67 -6.04
C GLN A 341 19.00 -4.54 -6.63
N PHE A 342 19.89 -3.97 -5.82
CA PHE A 342 20.79 -2.90 -6.20
C PHE A 342 22.19 -3.46 -6.42
N THR A 343 22.81 -3.10 -7.55
CA THR A 343 24.20 -3.43 -7.90
C THR A 343 24.93 -2.17 -8.35
N ASP A 344 26.26 -2.16 -8.27
CA ASP A 344 27.08 -1.04 -8.72
C ASP A 344 27.92 -1.39 -9.96
N SER A 345 28.37 -0.36 -10.68
CA SER A 345 29.17 -0.49 -11.90
C SER A 345 30.59 -1.02 -11.69
N LEU A 346 31.11 -1.08 -10.45
CA LEU A 346 32.38 -1.75 -10.15
C LEU A 346 32.18 -3.27 -9.97
N GLY A 347 30.94 -3.74 -9.88
CA GLY A 347 30.61 -5.13 -9.61
C GLY A 347 30.98 -5.57 -8.19
N HIS A 348 31.06 -4.63 -7.24
CA HIS A 348 31.53 -4.92 -5.89
C HIS A 348 30.40 -5.39 -4.97
N ALA A 349 29.25 -4.74 -5.01
CA ALA A 349 28.17 -4.89 -4.06
C ALA A 349 26.84 -5.27 -4.71
N ARG A 350 26.06 -6.03 -3.93
CA ARG A 350 24.67 -6.35 -4.14
C ARG A 350 23.88 -6.10 -2.86
N VAL A 351 22.93 -5.19 -2.88
CA VAL A 351 22.03 -4.93 -1.75
C VAL A 351 20.61 -5.33 -2.14
N ASP A 352 19.98 -6.17 -1.32
CA ASP A 352 18.62 -6.66 -1.56
C ASP A 352 17.67 -5.94 -0.59
N LEU A 353 16.69 -5.21 -1.12
CA LEU A 353 15.68 -4.49 -0.37
C LEU A 353 14.31 -5.12 -0.59
N ALA A 354 13.66 -5.52 0.50
CA ALA A 354 12.32 -6.07 0.49
C ALA A 354 11.27 -5.07 -0.01
N VAL A 355 10.27 -5.54 -0.77
CA VAL A 355 9.06 -4.76 -1.07
C VAL A 355 7.78 -5.59 -1.02
N THR A 356 6.75 -5.07 -0.34
CA THR A 356 5.39 -5.65 -0.26
C THR A 356 4.32 -4.65 -0.59
N ALA A 357 3.21 -5.16 -1.10
CA ALA A 357 2.02 -4.38 -1.41
C ALA A 357 0.77 -5.26 -1.45
N HIS A 358 -0.38 -4.59 -1.39
CA HIS A 358 -1.69 -5.17 -1.68
C HIS A 358 -2.34 -4.49 -2.89
N PRO A 359 -3.21 -5.18 -3.64
CA PRO A 359 -4.09 -4.50 -4.60
C PRO A 359 -5.00 -3.49 -3.89
N ALA A 360 -5.35 -2.40 -4.57
CA ALA A 360 -6.29 -1.43 -4.01
C ALA A 360 -7.69 -2.04 -3.83
N SER A 361 -8.39 -1.65 -2.77
CA SER A 361 -9.83 -1.87 -2.64
C SER A 361 -10.60 -0.60 -3.03
N ALA A 362 -11.65 -0.75 -3.86
CA ALA A 362 -12.59 0.33 -4.15
C ALA A 362 -13.68 0.46 -3.08
N ALA A 363 -13.75 -0.45 -2.10
CA ALA A 363 -14.78 -0.44 -1.08
C ALA A 363 -14.65 0.77 -0.13
N GLY A 364 -15.75 1.35 0.33
CA GLY A 364 -15.74 2.47 1.24
C GLY A 364 -16.71 3.59 0.88
N LEU A 365 -16.59 4.70 1.60
CA LEU A 365 -17.36 5.91 1.37
C LEU A 365 -16.59 6.90 0.49
N TRP A 366 -17.17 7.25 -0.64
CA TRP A 366 -16.62 8.14 -1.66
C TRP A 366 -17.42 9.44 -1.73
N ILE A 367 -16.74 10.58 -1.62
CA ILE A 367 -17.38 11.89 -1.62
C ILE A 367 -16.65 12.83 -2.56
N GLY A 368 -17.42 13.62 -3.30
CA GLY A 368 -16.88 14.65 -4.16
C GLY A 368 -17.98 15.35 -4.93
N SER A 369 -17.72 15.67 -6.18
CA SER A 369 -18.70 16.40 -6.99
C SER A 369 -18.59 16.06 -8.46
N ALA A 370 -19.74 16.02 -9.13
CA ALA A 370 -19.84 16.20 -10.57
C ALA A 370 -19.89 17.68 -10.89
N VAL A 371 -19.18 18.11 -11.93
CA VAL A 371 -19.19 19.48 -12.43
C VAL A 371 -19.83 19.44 -13.81
N VAL A 372 -21.10 19.84 -13.89
CA VAL A 372 -21.86 19.92 -15.14
C VAL A 372 -21.32 21.08 -15.97
N LYS A 373 -20.94 20.79 -17.21
CA LYS A 373 -20.32 21.73 -18.15
C LYS A 373 -21.12 21.89 -19.44
N GLN A 374 -22.02 20.95 -19.75
CA GLN A 374 -22.85 20.99 -20.94
C GLN A 374 -24.30 20.65 -20.62
N VAL A 375 -25.22 21.30 -21.33
CA VAL A 375 -26.66 21.06 -21.25
C VAL A 375 -27.24 20.89 -22.65
N GLY A 376 -28.20 20.00 -22.80
CA GLY A 376 -28.92 19.78 -24.04
C GLY A 376 -29.88 20.93 -24.30
N GLN A 377 -29.85 21.46 -25.53
CA GLN A 377 -30.80 22.47 -25.97
C GLN A 377 -32.23 21.90 -26.00
N TYR A 378 -33.22 22.78 -25.91
CA TYR A 378 -34.61 22.45 -26.23
C TYR A 378 -35.23 23.60 -27.01
N LEU A 379 -34.70 23.82 -28.22
CA LEU A 379 -35.11 24.91 -29.09
C LEU A 379 -35.96 24.35 -30.24
N LYS A 380 -37.26 24.67 -30.23
CA LYS A 380 -38.17 24.31 -31.32
C LYS A 380 -37.88 25.19 -32.53
N ILE A 381 -37.60 24.55 -33.65
CA ILE A 381 -37.50 25.19 -34.96
C ILE A 381 -38.86 25.01 -35.63
N TYR A 382 -39.54 26.12 -35.90
CA TYR A 382 -40.86 26.10 -36.53
C TYR A 382 -40.74 26.15 -38.04
N GLN A 383 -41.61 25.42 -38.73
CA GLN A 383 -41.72 25.50 -40.18
C GLN A 383 -42.12 26.92 -40.57
N ARG A 384 -41.47 27.46 -41.60
CA ARG A 384 -41.80 28.77 -42.18
C ARG A 384 -42.33 28.63 -43.60
N ASP A 385 -43.28 29.48 -43.97
CA ASP A 385 -43.80 29.57 -45.33
C ASP A 385 -42.88 30.40 -46.26
N SER A 386 -43.31 30.62 -47.50
CA SER A 386 -42.57 31.41 -48.49
C SER A 386 -42.38 32.88 -48.11
N SER A 387 -43.19 33.40 -47.20
CA SER A 387 -43.11 34.77 -46.66
C SER A 387 -42.26 34.85 -45.39
N ASN A 388 -41.68 33.72 -44.95
CA ASN A 388 -40.93 33.56 -43.72
C ASN A 388 -41.79 33.64 -42.44
N ASP A 389 -43.11 33.47 -42.56
CA ASP A 389 -44.03 33.42 -41.41
C ASP A 389 -44.14 31.98 -40.86
N PRO A 390 -44.29 31.77 -39.54
CA PRO A 390 -44.41 30.44 -38.98
C PRO A 390 -45.75 29.79 -39.39
N VAL A 391 -45.69 28.55 -39.86
CA VAL A 391 -46.88 27.78 -40.25
C VAL A 391 -47.62 27.32 -38.98
N MET A 392 -48.95 27.41 -38.99
CA MET A 392 -49.82 26.92 -37.92
C MET A 392 -50.62 25.70 -38.39
N ASN A 393 -50.89 24.77 -37.48
CA ASN A 393 -51.88 23.72 -37.60
C ASN A 393 -53.30 24.32 -37.47
N ASP A 394 -54.32 23.53 -37.83
CA ASP A 394 -55.73 23.92 -37.73
C ASP A 394 -56.19 24.25 -36.29
N ASP A 395 -55.47 23.75 -35.28
CA ASP A 395 -55.70 24.01 -33.86
C ASP A 395 -55.01 25.29 -33.36
N GLY A 396 -54.33 26.03 -34.24
CA GLY A 396 -53.59 27.26 -33.92
C GLY A 396 -52.20 27.03 -33.33
N SER A 397 -51.75 25.79 -33.17
CA SER A 397 -50.38 25.49 -32.74
C SER A 397 -49.38 25.65 -33.90
N TYR A 398 -48.16 26.12 -33.64
CA TYR A 398 -47.14 26.20 -34.69
C TYR A 398 -46.63 24.81 -35.09
N VAL A 399 -46.44 24.59 -36.39
CA VAL A 399 -45.85 23.37 -36.93
C VAL A 399 -44.36 23.33 -36.55
N VAL A 400 -43.98 22.37 -35.71
CA VAL A 400 -42.59 22.15 -35.31
C VAL A 400 -41.89 21.35 -36.41
N GLN A 401 -40.89 21.94 -37.05
CA GLN A 401 -40.07 21.29 -38.08
C GLN A 401 -39.03 20.35 -37.45
N SER A 402 -38.38 20.81 -36.38
CA SER A 402 -37.41 20.02 -35.62
C SER A 402 -37.22 20.61 -34.22
N VAL A 403 -36.55 19.86 -33.33
CA VAL A 403 -36.13 20.34 -32.02
C VAL A 403 -34.61 20.18 -31.93
N ASN A 404 -33.90 21.28 -31.70
CA ASN A 404 -32.47 21.20 -31.40
C ASN A 404 -32.29 20.63 -29.99
N THR A 405 -31.55 19.53 -29.91
CA THR A 405 -31.20 18.80 -28.68
C THR A 405 -29.69 18.65 -28.49
N GLU A 406 -28.88 19.40 -29.27
CA GLU A 406 -27.42 19.39 -29.17
C GLU A 406 -26.95 19.85 -27.79
N LEU A 407 -25.83 19.30 -27.33
CA LEU A 407 -25.16 19.68 -26.09
C LEU A 407 -24.31 20.92 -26.31
N GLU A 408 -24.57 21.98 -25.54
CA GLU A 408 -23.77 23.20 -25.56
C GLU A 408 -23.16 23.49 -24.19
N GLY A 409 -22.02 24.18 -24.19
CA GLY A 409 -21.31 24.57 -22.98
C GLY A 409 -22.09 25.59 -22.15
N VAL A 410 -22.08 25.44 -20.83
CA VAL A 410 -22.68 26.45 -19.93
C VAL A 410 -21.69 27.59 -19.63
N PRO A 411 -22.16 28.84 -19.45
CA PRO A 411 -21.29 29.95 -19.10
C PRO A 411 -20.58 29.80 -17.74
N SER A 412 -21.19 29.05 -16.81
CA SER A 412 -20.62 28.71 -15.51
C SER A 412 -20.92 27.26 -15.19
N PRO A 413 -19.89 26.41 -14.97
CA PRO A 413 -20.11 25.02 -14.58
C PRO A 413 -20.89 24.92 -13.27
N PHE A 414 -21.78 23.93 -13.16
CA PHE A 414 -22.63 23.73 -11.99
C PHE A 414 -22.18 22.50 -11.17
N PRO A 415 -21.76 22.65 -9.90
CA PRO A 415 -21.32 21.54 -9.08
C PRO A 415 -22.49 20.80 -8.41
N LEU A 416 -22.48 19.48 -8.50
CA LEU A 416 -23.41 18.56 -7.85
C LEU A 416 -22.62 17.65 -6.90
N ARG A 417 -22.91 17.69 -5.60
CA ARG A 417 -22.23 16.80 -4.65
C ARG A 417 -22.65 15.35 -4.89
N LEU A 418 -21.67 14.48 -5.04
CA LEU A 418 -21.87 13.03 -5.10
C LEU A 418 -21.41 12.41 -3.79
N ILE A 419 -22.23 11.51 -3.25
CA ILE A 419 -21.93 10.66 -2.09
C ILE A 419 -22.22 9.23 -2.54
N VAL A 420 -21.19 8.39 -2.63
CA VAL A 420 -21.33 7.01 -3.08
C VAL A 420 -20.74 6.10 -2.01
N HIS A 421 -21.54 5.18 -1.47
CA HIS A 421 -21.00 4.07 -0.70
C HIS A 421 -20.76 2.90 -1.66
N ASN A 422 -19.55 2.35 -1.66
CA ASN A 422 -19.17 1.24 -2.52
C ASN A 422 -18.86 0.02 -1.62
N PRO A 423 -19.63 -1.08 -1.68
CA PRO A 423 -19.33 -2.25 -0.86
C PRO A 423 -18.15 -3.05 -1.43
N SER A 424 -17.69 -4.06 -0.69
CA SER A 424 -16.70 -5.03 -1.19
C SER A 424 -17.31 -6.03 -2.20
N VAL A 425 -18.62 -6.27 -2.10
CA VAL A 425 -19.39 -7.14 -2.99
C VAL A 425 -20.78 -6.53 -3.24
N GLY A 426 -21.26 -6.60 -4.48
CA GLY A 426 -22.62 -6.16 -4.83
C GLY A 426 -22.64 -4.88 -5.65
N GLN A 427 -23.45 -3.92 -5.25
CA GLN A 427 -23.71 -2.68 -5.98
C GLN A 427 -23.33 -1.48 -5.12
N ALA A 428 -22.64 -0.52 -5.73
CA ALA A 428 -22.46 0.80 -5.12
C ALA A 428 -23.82 1.50 -4.97
N VAL A 429 -23.94 2.40 -4.00
CA VAL A 429 -25.18 3.12 -3.69
C VAL A 429 -24.91 4.63 -3.70
N LEU A 430 -25.63 5.36 -4.55
CA LEU A 430 -25.68 6.82 -4.51
C LEU A 430 -26.54 7.26 -3.33
N MET A 431 -26.02 8.10 -2.45
CA MET A 431 -26.67 8.49 -1.19
C MET A 431 -27.10 9.96 -1.22
N GLN A 432 -28.30 10.24 -0.71
CA GLN A 432 -28.73 11.62 -0.43
C GLN A 432 -27.99 12.18 0.78
N ARG A 433 -27.83 11.37 1.83
CA ARG A 433 -27.08 11.70 3.03
C ARG A 433 -26.42 10.47 3.65
N VAL A 434 -25.34 10.72 4.38
CA VAL A 434 -24.64 9.72 5.21
C VAL A 434 -24.21 10.34 6.53
N TYR A 435 -24.06 9.50 7.54
CA TYR A 435 -23.54 9.82 8.85
C TYR A 435 -22.25 9.05 9.07
N VAL A 436 -21.20 9.74 9.49
CA VAL A 436 -19.89 9.15 9.79
C VAL A 436 -19.55 9.51 11.23
N GLY A 437 -19.25 8.53 12.07
CA GLY A 437 -18.99 8.74 13.49
C GLY A 437 -18.60 7.44 14.18
N LEU A 438 -18.77 7.39 15.51
CA LEU A 438 -18.60 6.18 16.31
C LEU A 438 -19.96 5.58 16.67
N ASP A 439 -20.04 4.26 16.79
CA ASP A 439 -21.16 3.54 17.41
C ASP A 439 -21.04 3.52 18.95
N GLU A 440 -22.05 2.99 19.66
CA GLU A 440 -22.06 2.89 21.14
C GLU A 440 -20.91 2.04 21.73
N PHE A 441 -20.19 1.29 20.89
CA PHE A 441 -19.03 0.49 21.28
C PHE A 441 -17.70 1.19 20.97
N GLY A 442 -17.74 2.41 20.42
CA GLY A 442 -16.56 3.18 20.04
C GLY A 442 -15.95 2.76 18.70
N ASN A 443 -16.63 1.97 17.87
CA ASN A 443 -16.17 1.60 16.54
C ASN A 443 -16.55 2.67 15.51
N PRO A 444 -15.68 2.98 14.53
CA PRO A 444 -16.05 3.85 13.43
C PRO A 444 -17.15 3.21 12.58
N VAL A 445 -18.14 4.01 12.18
CA VAL A 445 -19.29 3.57 11.37
C VAL A 445 -19.64 4.58 10.29
N VAL A 446 -20.08 4.07 9.14
CA VAL A 446 -20.77 4.82 8.09
C VAL A 446 -22.21 4.34 8.04
N SER A 447 -23.19 5.23 8.19
CA SER A 447 -24.61 4.88 8.26
C SER A 447 -25.51 5.78 7.42
N ASN A 448 -26.68 5.26 7.04
CA ASN A 448 -27.76 6.04 6.44
C ASN A 448 -28.67 6.75 7.48
N SER A 449 -28.45 6.53 8.79
CA SER A 449 -29.21 7.14 9.90
C SER A 449 -28.31 7.62 11.03
N GLU A 450 -28.69 8.71 11.68
CA GLU A 450 -28.01 9.23 12.87
C GLU A 450 -28.17 8.30 14.09
N SER A 451 -29.26 7.53 14.14
CA SER A 451 -29.60 6.65 15.27
C SER A 451 -28.62 5.49 15.48
N VAL A 452 -27.73 5.24 14.52
CA VAL A 452 -26.66 4.23 14.62
C VAL A 452 -25.44 4.78 15.37
N LEU A 453 -25.30 6.11 15.44
CA LEU A 453 -24.18 6.76 16.11
C LEU A 453 -24.39 6.81 17.62
N ASP A 454 -23.29 6.79 18.37
CA ASP A 454 -23.29 7.05 19.80
C ASP A 454 -23.76 8.48 20.09
N PRO A 455 -24.86 8.66 20.85
CA PRO A 455 -25.37 9.97 21.26
C PRO A 455 -24.33 10.83 21.99
N ASP A 456 -23.41 10.20 22.74
CA ASP A 456 -22.38 10.90 23.51
C ASP A 456 -21.19 11.34 22.64
N ALA A 457 -21.06 10.81 21.41
CA ALA A 457 -19.97 11.11 20.47
C ALA A 457 -20.41 11.97 19.26
N LEU A 458 -21.65 12.49 19.23
CA LEU A 458 -22.18 13.26 18.10
C LEU A 458 -21.38 14.53 17.76
N ALA A 459 -20.66 15.11 18.71
CA ALA A 459 -19.79 16.27 18.47
C ALA A 459 -18.65 15.97 17.48
N ASP A 460 -18.17 14.72 17.46
CA ASP A 460 -17.11 14.26 16.57
C ASP A 460 -17.65 13.67 15.27
N ALA A 461 -18.94 13.37 15.22
CA ALA A 461 -19.61 12.84 14.04
C ALA A 461 -19.83 13.90 12.94
N ARG A 462 -20.06 13.44 11.71
CA ARG A 462 -20.34 14.28 10.54
C ARG A 462 -21.54 13.74 9.78
N ARG A 463 -22.53 14.61 9.55
CA ARG A 463 -23.57 14.42 8.54
C ARG A 463 -23.13 15.08 7.23
N ILE A 464 -23.17 14.32 6.14
CA ILE A 464 -22.86 14.81 4.80
C ILE A 464 -24.09 14.62 3.94
N SER A 465 -24.50 15.64 3.18
CA SER A 465 -25.73 15.61 2.39
C SER A 465 -25.54 16.24 1.01
N ALA A 466 -26.22 15.67 0.01
CA ALA A 466 -26.34 16.17 -1.35
C ALA A 466 -27.72 16.82 -1.54
N VAL A 467 -27.73 18.14 -1.72
CA VAL A 467 -28.97 18.95 -1.75
C VAL A 467 -29.77 18.81 -3.03
N HIS A 468 -29.15 18.34 -4.10
CA HIS A 468 -29.80 18.17 -5.40
C HIS A 468 -30.51 16.81 -5.55
N LEU A 469 -30.40 15.92 -4.54
CA LEU A 469 -31.07 14.63 -4.50
C LEU A 469 -32.29 14.71 -3.57
N PRO A 470 -33.41 14.04 -3.91
CA PRO A 470 -34.65 14.14 -3.16
C PRO A 470 -34.50 13.56 -1.76
N TRP A 471 -35.12 14.21 -0.77
CA TRP A 471 -35.05 13.80 0.63
C TRP A 471 -36.15 12.78 0.93
N SER A 472 -35.80 11.72 1.64
CA SER A 472 -36.75 10.84 2.31
C SER A 472 -36.32 10.54 3.74
N VAL A 473 -37.27 10.16 4.59
CA VAL A 473 -36.98 9.77 5.97
C VAL A 473 -36.13 8.50 6.01
N ASP A 474 -36.46 7.50 5.18
CA ASP A 474 -35.80 6.18 5.16
C ASP A 474 -34.38 6.23 4.57
N ASN A 475 -34.07 7.21 3.71
CA ASN A 475 -32.76 7.39 3.06
C ASN A 475 -32.15 6.07 2.54
N PRO A 476 -32.86 5.30 1.69
CA PRO A 476 -32.37 4.01 1.20
C PRO A 476 -31.22 4.15 0.18
N GLY A 477 -31.02 5.36 -0.36
CA GLY A 477 -30.11 5.59 -1.49
C GLY A 477 -30.63 4.98 -2.79
N TRP A 478 -29.80 5.07 -3.84
CA TRP A 478 -30.09 4.53 -5.16
C TRP A 478 -28.96 3.60 -5.59
N ALA A 479 -29.25 2.32 -5.74
CA ALA A 479 -28.29 1.33 -6.19
C ALA A 479 -27.84 1.63 -7.63
N LEU A 480 -26.54 1.60 -7.84
CA LEU A 480 -25.90 1.60 -9.15
C LEU A 480 -25.92 0.17 -9.70
N ASP A 481 -25.80 0.02 -11.02
CA ASP A 481 -25.74 -1.28 -11.69
C ASP A 481 -24.40 -2.03 -11.57
N GLY A 482 -23.59 -1.70 -10.55
CA GLY A 482 -22.34 -2.38 -10.22
C GLY A 482 -21.54 -1.67 -9.12
N LEU A 483 -20.37 -2.22 -8.79
CA LEU A 483 -19.39 -1.57 -7.92
C LEU A 483 -18.78 -0.35 -8.62
N LEU A 484 -18.41 0.70 -7.89
CA LEU A 484 -17.69 1.83 -8.48
C LEU A 484 -16.21 1.46 -8.70
N ASP A 485 -15.94 0.69 -9.75
CA ASP A 485 -14.63 0.15 -10.11
C ASP A 485 -14.40 0.12 -11.64
N GLY A 486 -13.14 -0.12 -12.03
CA GLY A 486 -12.76 -0.27 -13.43
C GLY A 486 -13.05 0.99 -14.27
N SER A 487 -13.54 0.79 -15.49
CA SER A 487 -13.87 1.87 -16.45
C SER A 487 -15.29 1.78 -17.02
N ALA A 488 -16.10 0.85 -16.52
CA ALA A 488 -17.45 0.63 -17.04
C ALA A 488 -18.43 1.65 -16.43
N PRO A 489 -19.40 2.16 -17.22
CA PRO A 489 -20.39 3.10 -16.71
C PRO A 489 -21.20 2.46 -15.57
N ARG A 490 -21.58 3.29 -14.60
CA ARG A 490 -22.44 2.96 -13.47
C ARG A 490 -23.68 3.82 -13.50
N VAL A 491 -24.83 3.18 -13.63
CA VAL A 491 -26.11 3.85 -13.87
C VAL A 491 -27.04 3.64 -12.69
N THR A 492 -27.74 4.70 -12.31
CA THR A 492 -28.90 4.62 -11.40
C THR A 492 -29.98 5.61 -11.83
N THR A 493 -31.21 5.37 -11.39
CA THR A 493 -32.35 6.23 -11.70
C THR A 493 -32.93 6.79 -10.41
N VAL A 494 -32.92 8.12 -10.30
CA VAL A 494 -33.55 8.87 -9.21
C VAL A 494 -34.90 9.37 -9.70
N ILE A 495 -35.98 8.96 -9.03
CA ILE A 495 -37.34 9.36 -9.36
C ILE A 495 -37.81 10.40 -8.35
N LEU A 496 -38.28 11.54 -8.85
CA LEU A 496 -39.07 12.50 -8.08
C LEU A 496 -40.51 12.32 -8.54
N ASP A 497 -41.30 11.65 -7.70
CA ASP A 497 -42.70 11.38 -8.03
C ASP A 497 -43.52 12.67 -8.11
N TYR A 498 -44.55 12.71 -8.96
CA TYR A 498 -45.33 13.93 -9.18
C TYR A 498 -46.12 14.35 -7.94
N ALA A 499 -46.45 13.42 -7.06
CA ALA A 499 -47.17 13.68 -5.82
C ALA A 499 -46.23 13.83 -4.59
N ASP A 500 -44.91 13.75 -4.78
CA ASP A 500 -43.95 13.89 -3.67
C ASP A 500 -43.81 15.36 -3.24
N GLN A 501 -44.58 15.73 -2.22
CA GLN A 501 -44.58 17.04 -1.56
C GLN A 501 -43.24 17.42 -0.92
N ALA A 502 -42.36 16.45 -0.62
CA ALA A 502 -41.08 16.73 0.02
C ALA A 502 -39.99 17.12 -0.99
N SER A 503 -40.07 16.64 -2.23
CA SER A 503 -38.95 16.72 -3.17
C SER A 503 -39.28 17.18 -4.58
N ASN A 504 -40.56 17.17 -5.01
CA ASN A 504 -40.90 17.56 -6.37
C ASN A 504 -40.87 19.09 -6.55
N PRO A 505 -40.05 19.64 -7.47
CA PRO A 505 -39.90 21.08 -7.64
C PRO A 505 -41.10 21.78 -8.30
N PHE A 506 -42.06 21.03 -8.88
CA PHE A 506 -43.27 21.59 -9.48
C PHE A 506 -44.45 21.68 -8.51
N LEU A 507 -44.28 21.14 -7.31
CA LEU A 507 -45.35 21.01 -6.32
C LEU A 507 -45.19 22.05 -5.22
N HIS A 508 -46.27 22.78 -4.94
CA HIS A 508 -46.33 23.83 -3.93
C HIS A 508 -47.39 23.46 -2.89
N THR A 509 -46.99 22.74 -1.85
CA THR A 509 -47.87 22.16 -0.80
C THR A 509 -48.92 23.10 -0.22
N TYR A 510 -48.64 24.40 -0.20
CA TYR A 510 -49.50 25.41 0.43
C TYR A 510 -50.17 26.34 -0.59
N HIS A 511 -50.04 26.07 -1.89
CA HIS A 511 -50.66 26.87 -2.95
C HIS A 511 -51.80 26.08 -3.62
N PRO A 512 -53.06 26.54 -3.52
CA PRO A 512 -54.24 25.85 -4.06
C PRO A 512 -54.19 25.39 -5.51
N ASP A 513 -53.49 26.13 -6.37
CA ASP A 513 -53.43 25.83 -7.81
C ASP A 513 -52.25 24.92 -8.22
N HIS A 514 -51.49 24.40 -7.24
CA HIS A 514 -50.25 23.63 -7.46
C HIS A 514 -49.95 22.63 -6.32
N ASP A 515 -50.96 22.15 -5.61
CA ASP A 515 -50.82 21.12 -4.55
C ASP A 515 -51.10 19.70 -5.07
N ASN A 516 -51.44 19.58 -6.35
CA ASN A 516 -51.82 18.37 -7.06
C ASN A 516 -53.10 17.73 -6.49
N LEU A 517 -53.99 18.53 -5.90
CA LEU A 517 -55.33 18.15 -5.51
C LEU A 517 -56.37 18.80 -6.42
N ASP A 518 -57.55 18.21 -6.49
CA ASP A 518 -58.67 18.85 -7.17
C ASP A 518 -59.22 20.06 -6.38
N ALA A 519 -60.19 20.77 -6.96
CA ALA A 519 -60.78 21.96 -6.32
C ALA A 519 -61.46 21.68 -4.97
N GLY A 520 -61.73 20.41 -4.64
CA GLY A 520 -62.28 19.96 -3.36
C GLY A 520 -61.20 19.69 -2.29
N PHE A 521 -59.93 19.63 -2.69
CA PHE A 521 -58.79 19.23 -1.85
C PHE A 521 -58.91 17.82 -1.28
N ASP A 522 -59.66 16.92 -1.95
CA ASP A 522 -59.94 15.57 -1.46
C ASP A 522 -59.52 14.45 -2.42
N GLN A 523 -59.15 14.79 -3.66
CA GLN A 523 -58.62 13.84 -4.65
C GLN A 523 -57.31 14.34 -5.26
N GLU A 524 -56.35 13.43 -5.39
CA GLU A 524 -55.10 13.69 -6.10
C GLU A 524 -55.32 13.73 -7.62
N LEU A 525 -54.77 14.75 -8.27
CA LEU A 525 -54.81 14.91 -9.72
C LEU A 525 -53.81 13.96 -10.40
N ALA A 526 -54.14 13.59 -11.64
CA ALA A 526 -53.25 12.77 -12.44
C ALA A 526 -51.94 13.51 -12.78
N ARG A 527 -50.82 12.76 -12.83
CA ARG A 527 -49.51 13.24 -13.26
C ARG A 527 -49.59 14.15 -14.49
N GLY A 528 -48.93 15.31 -14.41
CA GLY A 528 -48.85 16.32 -15.45
C GLY A 528 -50.04 17.26 -15.52
N SER A 529 -51.03 17.13 -14.61
CA SER A 529 -52.10 18.11 -14.48
C SER A 529 -51.57 19.40 -13.86
N GLU A 530 -50.84 19.28 -12.74
CA GLU A 530 -50.17 20.41 -12.06
C GLU A 530 -48.66 20.18 -11.92
N SER A 531 -48.25 18.95 -11.59
CA SER A 531 -46.86 18.57 -11.39
C SER A 531 -46.44 17.41 -12.29
N TYR A 532 -45.15 17.33 -12.61
CA TYR A 532 -44.59 16.28 -13.46
C TYR A 532 -43.80 15.28 -12.62
N THR A 533 -43.78 14.01 -13.03
CA THR A 533 -42.75 13.08 -12.52
C THR A 533 -41.44 13.46 -13.19
N VAL A 534 -40.36 13.56 -12.41
CA VAL A 534 -39.01 13.76 -12.94
C VAL A 534 -38.19 12.49 -12.73
N GLU A 535 -37.79 11.87 -13.82
CA GLU A 535 -36.88 10.72 -13.82
C GLU A 535 -35.48 11.20 -14.19
N ARG A 536 -34.50 10.97 -13.31
CA ARG A 536 -33.11 11.40 -13.46
C ARG A 536 -32.23 10.17 -13.53
N GLN A 537 -31.87 9.76 -14.74
CA GLN A 537 -30.92 8.67 -14.95
C GLN A 537 -29.49 9.24 -14.88
N ILE A 538 -28.78 8.92 -13.80
CA ILE A 538 -27.41 9.37 -13.55
C ILE A 538 -26.45 8.27 -13.95
N THR A 539 -25.45 8.62 -14.75
CA THR A 539 -24.37 7.73 -15.18
C THR A 539 -23.02 8.28 -14.75
N LEU A 540 -22.28 7.49 -13.98
CA LEU A 540 -20.89 7.73 -13.61
C LEU A 540 -20.00 6.79 -14.41
N THR A 541 -19.14 7.32 -15.27
CA THR A 541 -18.15 6.50 -16.00
C THR A 541 -16.78 6.77 -15.42
N PRO A 542 -16.20 5.87 -14.60
CA PRO A 542 -14.85 6.04 -14.09
C PRO A 542 -13.84 6.12 -15.26
N GLY A 543 -12.95 7.10 -15.19
CA GLY A 543 -11.84 7.26 -16.12
C GLY A 543 -10.59 6.54 -15.61
N ALA A 544 -9.72 6.18 -16.54
CA ALA A 544 -8.37 5.76 -16.18
C ALA A 544 -7.62 6.93 -15.50
N PRO A 545 -6.76 6.66 -14.50
CA PRO A 545 -5.88 7.69 -13.97
C PRO A 545 -5.01 8.27 -15.11
N PRO A 546 -4.73 9.59 -15.09
CA PRO A 546 -3.75 10.16 -16.02
C PRO A 546 -2.40 9.46 -15.96
N ASP A 547 -1.68 9.46 -17.08
CA ASP A 547 -0.40 8.78 -17.24
C ASP A 547 0.77 9.62 -16.69
N ASP A 548 0.75 9.86 -15.39
CA ASP A 548 1.81 10.53 -14.65
C ASP A 548 2.04 9.86 -13.29
N PHE A 549 3.22 10.09 -12.70
CA PHE A 549 3.62 9.42 -11.46
C PHE A 549 2.62 9.64 -10.32
N ASN A 550 2.12 10.87 -10.14
CA ASN A 550 1.23 11.19 -9.01
C ASN A 550 -0.15 10.56 -9.20
N SER A 551 -0.67 10.62 -10.43
CA SER A 551 -1.98 10.05 -10.76
C SER A 551 -2.00 8.53 -10.65
N LEU A 552 -0.97 7.84 -11.14
CA LEU A 552 -0.88 6.37 -11.07
C LEU A 552 -0.67 5.86 -9.63
N THR A 553 0.07 6.60 -8.81
CA THR A 553 0.39 6.18 -7.44
C THR A 553 -0.70 6.53 -6.42
N SER A 554 -1.51 7.55 -6.68
CA SER A 554 -2.66 7.90 -5.83
C SER A 554 -3.96 7.17 -6.20
N ALA A 555 -3.92 6.35 -7.25
CA ALA A 555 -5.07 5.60 -7.72
C ALA A 555 -5.58 4.62 -6.64
N GLY A 556 -6.89 4.63 -6.41
CA GLY A 556 -7.54 3.93 -5.29
C GLY A 556 -7.97 4.83 -4.12
N HIS A 557 -7.50 6.09 -4.08
CA HIS A 557 -7.99 7.12 -3.15
C HIS A 557 -8.83 8.21 -3.82
N SER A 558 -8.70 8.35 -5.15
CA SER A 558 -9.46 9.27 -5.97
C SER A 558 -9.94 8.55 -7.23
N VAL A 559 -11.18 8.83 -7.63
CA VAL A 559 -11.75 8.41 -8.91
C VAL A 559 -12.15 9.67 -9.65
N ILE A 560 -11.66 9.81 -10.88
CA ILE A 560 -12.05 10.88 -11.80
C ILE A 560 -12.76 10.21 -12.96
N GLY A 561 -13.82 10.82 -13.47
CA GLY A 561 -14.56 10.24 -14.58
C GLY A 561 -15.53 11.19 -15.24
N ASP A 562 -16.25 10.67 -16.22
CA ASP A 562 -17.30 11.40 -16.91
C ASP A 562 -18.61 11.28 -16.17
N TYR A 563 -19.29 12.42 -16.05
CA TYR A 563 -20.63 12.51 -15.50
C TYR A 563 -21.63 12.73 -16.62
N ALA A 564 -22.70 11.97 -16.60
CA ALA A 564 -23.85 12.21 -17.47
C ALA A 564 -25.14 12.05 -16.70
N GLU A 565 -26.14 12.83 -17.09
CA GLU A 565 -27.49 12.65 -16.57
C GLU A 565 -28.52 12.92 -17.67
N THR A 566 -29.46 11.99 -17.79
CA THR A 566 -30.65 12.12 -18.65
C THR A 566 -31.85 12.41 -17.77
N ILE A 567 -32.46 13.57 -17.96
CA ILE A 567 -33.62 14.04 -17.19
C ILE A 567 -34.86 13.92 -18.06
N ARG A 568 -35.83 13.12 -17.63
CA ARG A 568 -37.14 13.00 -18.28
C ARG A 568 -38.20 13.64 -17.40
N VAL A 569 -38.89 14.62 -17.96
CA VAL A 569 -40.05 15.27 -17.35
C VAL A 569 -41.29 14.65 -17.97
N ILE A 570 -42.03 13.87 -17.17
CA ILE A 570 -43.11 12.99 -17.64
C ILE A 570 -44.45 13.58 -17.19
N GLY A 571 -45.27 13.96 -18.17
CA GLY A 571 -46.58 14.57 -17.95
C GLY A 571 -47.75 13.61 -18.15
N LEU A 572 -48.87 14.19 -18.57
CA LEU A 572 -50.15 13.52 -18.77
C LEU A 572 -50.03 12.37 -19.77
N GLN A 573 -50.75 11.29 -19.49
CA GLN A 573 -50.95 10.23 -20.45
C GLN A 573 -51.76 10.76 -21.66
N ARG A 574 -51.22 10.63 -22.87
CA ARG A 574 -51.91 10.90 -24.13
C ARG A 574 -52.09 9.61 -24.93
N SER A 575 -52.86 9.68 -26.01
CA SER A 575 -53.10 8.54 -26.93
C SER A 575 -51.81 7.98 -27.55
N ALA A 576 -50.78 8.82 -27.72
CA ALA A 576 -49.47 8.44 -28.26
C ALA A 576 -48.43 8.06 -27.18
N GLY A 577 -48.81 8.04 -25.89
CA GLY A 577 -47.91 7.88 -24.75
C GLY A 577 -47.93 9.08 -23.81
N PRO A 578 -47.19 9.05 -22.68
CA PRO A 578 -47.09 10.20 -21.79
C PRO A 578 -46.37 11.36 -22.47
N ASP A 579 -46.86 12.58 -22.28
CA ASP A 579 -46.21 13.81 -22.75
C ASP A 579 -44.86 13.98 -22.03
N THR A 580 -43.78 13.56 -22.69
CA THR A 580 -42.45 13.44 -22.08
C THR A 580 -41.46 14.35 -22.78
N ARG A 581 -40.68 15.10 -22.00
CA ARG A 581 -39.53 15.87 -22.48
C ARG A 581 -38.26 15.29 -21.89
N THR A 582 -37.22 15.18 -22.70
CA THR A 582 -35.92 14.63 -22.29
C THR A 582 -34.86 15.70 -22.45
N PHE A 583 -34.01 15.84 -21.43
CA PHE A 583 -32.86 16.73 -21.41
C PHE A 583 -31.62 15.92 -21.04
N GLU A 584 -30.47 16.29 -21.59
CA GLU A 584 -29.19 15.69 -21.23
C GLU A 584 -28.28 16.73 -20.61
N VAL A 585 -27.48 16.32 -19.62
CA VAL A 585 -26.39 17.12 -19.08
C VAL A 585 -25.12 16.28 -19.03
N ARG A 586 -23.96 16.92 -19.27
CA ARG A 586 -22.65 16.26 -19.23
C ARG A 586 -21.65 17.08 -18.43
N GLY A 587 -20.67 16.38 -17.86
CA GLY A 587 -19.63 16.97 -17.05
C GLY A 587 -18.54 15.97 -16.71
N THR A 588 -17.73 16.33 -15.72
CA THR A 588 -16.70 15.45 -15.15
C THR A 588 -16.92 15.38 -13.66
N TYR A 589 -16.66 14.24 -13.02
CA TYR A 589 -16.69 14.12 -11.57
C TYR A 589 -15.33 13.77 -11.00
N VAL A 590 -15.15 14.16 -9.74
CA VAL A 590 -14.04 13.69 -8.89
C VAL A 590 -14.64 13.21 -7.59
N LEU A 591 -14.30 11.99 -7.19
CA LEU A 591 -14.66 11.38 -5.91
C LEU A 591 -13.38 11.06 -5.14
N ARG A 592 -13.39 11.29 -3.83
CA ARG A 592 -12.30 10.91 -2.93
C ARG A 592 -12.84 9.96 -1.87
N ARG A 593 -12.09 8.89 -1.60
CA ARG A 593 -12.43 7.95 -0.52
C ARG A 593 -12.11 8.59 0.81
N ILE A 594 -13.09 8.66 1.70
CA ILE A 594 -12.95 9.24 3.04
C ILE A 594 -13.07 8.22 4.18
N SER A 595 -13.55 7.02 3.86
CA SER A 595 -13.60 5.86 4.76
C SER A 595 -13.41 4.59 3.96
N ASP A 596 -12.76 3.60 4.56
CA ASP A 596 -12.53 2.27 4.01
C ASP A 596 -13.59 1.24 4.38
N LEU A 597 -14.54 1.60 5.25
CA LEU A 597 -15.63 0.74 5.71
C LEU A 597 -16.51 0.30 4.54
N ASP A 598 -16.45 -0.98 4.22
CA ASP A 598 -17.17 -1.62 3.12
C ASP A 598 -18.66 -1.85 3.41
N THR A 599 -19.10 -1.55 4.63
CA THR A 599 -20.46 -1.76 5.10
C THR A 599 -21.14 -0.42 5.35
N LEU A 600 -22.35 -0.26 4.82
CA LEU A 600 -23.26 0.84 5.15
C LEU A 600 -24.25 0.35 6.21
N THR A 601 -24.08 0.80 7.45
CA THR A 601 -24.92 0.35 8.57
C THR A 601 -26.29 1.02 8.50
N THR A 602 -27.35 0.22 8.68
CA THR A 602 -28.74 0.68 8.76
C THR A 602 -29.28 0.50 10.19
N PRO A 603 -30.26 1.31 10.65
CA PRO A 603 -30.93 1.15 11.94
C PRO A 603 -31.52 -0.22 12.23
#